data_AF-A0A839VVL7-F1
#
_entry.id   AF-A0A839VVL7-F1
#
_cell.length_a   1.000
_cell.length_b   1.000
_cell.length_c   1.000
_cell.angle_alpha   90.00
_cell.angle_beta   90.00
_cell.angle_gamma   90.00
#
_symmetry.space_group_name_H-M   'P 1'
#
loop_
_entity.id
_entity.type
_entity.pdbx_description
1 polymer ?
#
loop_
_entity_poly.entity_id
_entity_poly.type
_entity_poly.pdbx_seq_one_letter_code
_entity_poly.pdbx_strand_id
1 'polypeptide(L)'
;MNGKAGAFPCGKRRFFVVFGVLEMSPLPNPPPPPAGEGIKGLVTGARKNGDIAMPTDGDVPDCESCGACCAYSWEWPTFIGDWDGDGIMEHLKEDGRMRCNGNRCAALMGTLGESVFCSVYEQRPLVCREFTAGSDACHSVRSQLGLRD
;
A
#
# COMPACT_ATOMS: atom_id res chain seq x y z
N MET A 1 -6.05 0.87 -38.21
CA MET A 1 -6.55 1.20 -36.86
C MET A 1 -5.52 0.74 -35.84
N ASN A 2 -4.82 1.67 -35.17
CA ASN A 2 -3.94 1.38 -34.03
C ASN A 2 -3.67 2.72 -33.31
N GLY A 3 -4.38 2.97 -32.21
CA GLY A 3 -4.18 4.14 -31.35
C GLY A 3 -3.70 3.67 -29.99
N LYS A 4 -2.39 3.77 -29.73
CA LYS A 4 -1.79 3.57 -28.41
C LYS A 4 -2.25 4.71 -27.49
N ALA A 5 -2.97 4.40 -26.42
CA ALA A 5 -3.21 5.37 -25.35
C ALA A 5 -1.88 5.61 -24.61
N GLY A 6 -1.42 6.86 -24.69
CA GLY A 6 -0.15 7.29 -24.13
C GLY A 6 -0.14 7.28 -22.61
N ALA A 7 0.94 6.76 -22.05
CA ALA A 7 1.35 7.02 -20.68
C ALA A 7 1.67 8.52 -20.54
N PHE A 8 0.94 9.21 -19.67
CA PHE A 8 1.26 10.58 -19.28
C PHE A 8 2.05 10.57 -17.96
N PRO A 9 3.23 11.20 -17.90
CA PRO A 9 4.06 11.18 -16.71
C PRO A 9 3.54 12.13 -15.63
N CYS A 10 3.62 11.62 -14.40
CA CYS A 10 3.54 12.33 -13.14
C CYS A 10 4.46 13.57 -13.10
N GLY A 11 3.88 14.72 -12.77
CA GLY A 11 4.56 15.80 -12.05
C GLY A 11 5.15 16.95 -12.89
N LYS A 12 4.51 18.12 -12.81
CA LYS A 12 5.27 19.40 -12.76
C LYS A 12 4.74 20.28 -11.63
N ARG A 13 5.48 20.22 -10.52
CA ARG A 13 5.42 21.15 -9.39
C ARG A 13 5.87 22.53 -9.86
N ARG A 14 5.12 23.58 -9.52
CA ARG A 14 5.61 24.96 -9.56
C ARG A 14 6.19 25.29 -8.19
N PHE A 15 7.51 25.19 -8.05
CA PHE A 15 8.27 25.92 -7.04
C PHE A 15 9.50 26.49 -7.73
N PHE A 16 9.66 27.80 -7.64
CA PHE A 16 10.61 28.58 -8.42
C PHE A 16 11.82 28.91 -7.53
N VAL A 17 12.89 28.12 -7.57
CA VAL A 17 14.26 28.56 -7.18
C VAL A 17 15.34 27.75 -7.93
N VAL A 18 15.86 28.33 -9.01
CA VAL A 18 17.28 28.48 -9.43
C VAL A 18 18.30 27.33 -9.22
N PHE A 19 18.89 26.89 -10.36
CA PHE A 19 20.21 26.25 -10.61
C PHE A 19 20.41 24.72 -10.47
N GLY A 20 20.90 24.11 -11.56
CA GLY A 20 21.71 22.89 -11.56
C GLY A 20 21.00 21.59 -11.97
N VAL A 21 20.94 21.31 -13.27
CA VAL A 21 20.38 20.06 -13.82
C VAL A 21 21.39 18.93 -13.62
N LEU A 22 21.25 18.17 -12.52
CA LEU A 22 21.69 16.78 -12.48
C LEU A 22 20.44 15.93 -12.71
N GLU A 23 20.30 15.40 -13.93
CA GLU A 23 19.23 14.48 -14.32
C GLU A 23 19.29 13.21 -13.45
N MET A 24 18.52 13.20 -12.36
CA MET A 24 18.17 11.97 -11.67
C MET A 24 17.01 11.33 -12.43
N SER A 25 17.36 10.46 -13.39
CA SER A 25 16.43 9.56 -14.05
C SER A 25 15.59 8.80 -13.00
N PRO A 26 14.26 8.75 -13.13
CA PRO A 26 13.44 7.93 -12.24
C PRO A 26 13.85 6.46 -12.39
N LEU A 27 14.17 5.81 -11.28
CA LEU A 27 14.44 4.37 -11.27
C LEU A 27 13.21 3.62 -11.82
N PRO A 28 13.42 2.60 -12.68
CA PRO A 28 12.31 1.79 -13.17
C PRO A 28 11.61 1.11 -11.99
N ASN A 29 10.28 1.06 -12.05
CA ASN A 29 9.48 0.32 -11.08
C ASN A 29 9.97 -1.14 -11.02
N PRO A 30 10.10 -1.74 -9.82
CA PRO A 30 10.46 -3.15 -9.71
C PRO A 30 9.41 -4.01 -10.42
N PRO A 31 9.82 -5.09 -11.11
CA PRO A 31 8.88 -5.98 -11.76
C PRO A 31 7.92 -6.61 -10.74
N PRO A 32 6.65 -6.89 -11.12
CA PRO A 32 5.73 -7.60 -10.25
C PRO A 32 6.34 -8.96 -9.86
N PRO A 33 6.17 -9.42 -8.60
CA PRO A 33 6.68 -10.72 -8.18
C PRO A 33 6.06 -11.84 -9.03
N PRO A 34 6.82 -12.92 -9.32
CA PRO A 34 6.32 -14.02 -10.14
C PRO A 34 5.09 -14.66 -9.49
N ALA A 35 4.06 -14.91 -10.30
CA ALA A 35 2.87 -15.64 -9.89
C ALA A 35 3.25 -17.07 -9.48
N GLY A 36 3.11 -17.35 -8.18
CA GLY A 36 3.11 -18.65 -7.52
C GLY A 36 3.71 -19.83 -8.28
N GLU A 37 5.02 -20.06 -8.11
CA GLU A 37 5.59 -21.39 -8.34
C GLU A 37 5.31 -22.22 -7.08
N GLY A 38 4.42 -23.20 -7.20
CA GLY A 38 3.93 -24.02 -6.11
C GLY A 38 5.04 -24.80 -5.40
N ILE A 39 5.13 -24.64 -4.09
CA ILE A 39 5.91 -25.52 -3.23
C ILE A 39 5.27 -26.91 -3.17
N LYS A 40 5.68 -27.80 -4.08
CA LYS A 40 5.58 -29.25 -3.87
C LYS A 40 6.71 -29.65 -2.92
N GLY A 41 6.38 -29.90 -1.65
CA GLY A 41 7.39 -30.25 -0.66
C GLY A 41 6.80 -30.78 0.65
N LEU A 42 6.38 -32.04 0.61
CA LEU A 42 6.43 -33.01 1.71
C LEU A 42 5.72 -32.65 3.04
N VAL A 43 4.47 -33.10 3.11
CA VAL A 43 3.75 -33.40 4.36
C VAL A 43 4.50 -34.44 5.20
N THR A 44 5.07 -34.04 6.34
CA THR A 44 5.35 -34.94 7.46
C THR A 44 5.50 -34.12 8.75
N GLY A 45 4.55 -34.27 9.67
CA GLY A 45 4.65 -33.65 10.99
C GLY A 45 3.32 -33.54 11.73
N ALA A 46 2.80 -34.68 12.18
CA ALA A 46 1.79 -34.88 13.23
C ALA A 46 0.92 -33.67 13.65
N ARG A 47 -0.35 -33.69 13.23
CA ARG A 47 -1.43 -33.03 13.99
C ARG A 47 -1.43 -33.58 15.41
N LYS A 48 -1.18 -32.72 16.40
CA LYS A 48 -1.61 -32.96 17.78
C LYS A 48 -2.87 -32.14 18.02
N ASN A 49 -3.86 -32.84 18.55
CA ASN A 49 -5.23 -32.40 18.78
C ASN A 49 -5.29 -31.26 19.80
N GLY A 50 -6.24 -30.35 19.62
CA GLY A 50 -7.05 -29.92 20.77
C GLY A 50 -6.82 -28.54 21.38
N ASP A 51 -6.24 -27.59 20.66
CA ASP A 51 -6.11 -26.21 21.15
C ASP A 51 -6.47 -25.25 20.03
N ILE A 52 -7.72 -24.77 20.03
CA ILE A 52 -8.08 -23.51 19.36
C ILE A 52 -7.44 -22.42 20.23
N ALA A 53 -6.13 -22.27 20.09
CA ALA A 53 -5.44 -21.12 20.63
C ALA A 53 -5.93 -19.91 19.82
N MET A 54 -6.69 -19.04 20.48
CA MET A 54 -6.92 -17.68 19.99
C MET A 54 -5.54 -17.04 19.79
N PRO A 55 -5.27 -16.37 18.65
CA PRO A 55 -4.01 -15.68 18.44
C PRO A 55 -3.82 -14.70 19.61
N THR A 56 -2.79 -14.97 20.41
CA THR A 56 -2.40 -14.10 21.51
C THR A 56 -1.89 -12.78 20.94
N ASP A 57 -2.07 -11.68 21.67
CA ASP A 57 -1.78 -10.27 21.38
C ASP A 57 -0.38 -9.90 20.80
N GLY A 58 0.42 -10.87 20.35
CA GLY A 58 1.71 -10.68 19.70
C GLY A 58 1.73 -10.75 18.16
N ASP A 59 0.61 -11.04 17.50
CA ASP A 59 0.58 -11.25 16.02
C ASP A 59 -0.07 -10.09 15.22
N VAL A 60 -0.74 -9.13 15.87
CA VAL A 60 -1.36 -7.99 15.17
C VAL A 60 -0.39 -6.82 15.13
N PRO A 61 0.11 -6.42 13.94
CA PRO A 61 1.09 -5.35 13.83
C PRO A 61 0.48 -3.99 14.16
N ASP A 62 1.27 -3.16 14.84
CA ASP A 62 0.91 -1.77 15.05
C ASP A 62 0.95 -1.00 13.70
N CYS A 63 -0.23 -0.54 13.28
CA CYS A 63 -0.40 0.16 12.02
C CYS A 63 0.18 1.58 12.07
N GLU A 64 0.24 2.18 13.26
CA GLU A 64 0.78 3.52 13.48
C GLU A 64 2.31 3.55 13.44
N SER A 65 2.98 2.40 13.57
CA SER A 65 4.43 2.29 13.38
C SER A 65 4.83 1.77 11.99
N CYS A 66 3.99 1.03 11.26
CA CYS A 66 4.40 0.45 9.97
C CYS A 66 3.96 1.21 8.72
N GLY A 67 2.68 1.60 8.62
CA GLY A 67 2.11 2.25 7.41
C GLY A 67 2.11 1.41 6.13
N ALA A 68 2.34 0.10 6.23
CA ALA A 68 2.60 -0.77 5.07
C ALA A 68 1.47 -0.78 4.02
N CYS A 69 0.21 -0.86 4.45
CA CYS A 69 -0.95 -0.88 3.55
C CYS A 69 -1.11 0.43 2.75
N CYS A 70 -0.60 1.55 3.26
CA CYS A 70 -0.65 2.84 2.59
C CYS A 70 0.52 3.05 1.63
N ALA A 71 1.47 2.12 1.57
CA ALA A 71 2.66 2.17 0.73
C ALA A 71 2.78 0.97 -0.23
N TYR A 72 1.68 0.23 -0.41
CA TYR A 72 1.67 -1.02 -1.16
C TYR A 72 1.79 -0.83 -2.68
N SER A 73 0.91 -0.02 -3.27
CA SER A 73 0.85 0.17 -4.72
C SER A 73 0.35 1.55 -5.09
N TRP A 74 0.81 2.04 -6.25
CA TRP A 74 0.38 3.31 -6.81
C TRP A 74 -1.12 3.33 -7.15
N GLU A 75 -1.74 2.19 -7.45
CA GLU A 75 -3.17 2.09 -7.81
C GLU A 75 -4.08 1.93 -6.58
N TRP A 76 -3.50 1.78 -5.40
CA TRP A 76 -4.20 1.50 -4.14
C TRP A 76 -4.26 2.74 -3.25
N PRO A 77 -5.31 2.94 -2.44
CA PRO A 77 -6.61 2.24 -2.41
C PRO A 77 -7.64 2.79 -3.41
N THR A 78 -8.41 1.90 -4.05
CA THR A 78 -9.54 2.24 -4.95
C THR A 78 -10.84 2.45 -4.19
N PHE A 79 -11.70 3.33 -4.69
CA PHE A 79 -13.03 3.54 -4.14
C PHE A 79 -14.02 2.49 -4.65
N ILE A 80 -14.93 2.05 -3.79
CA ILE A 80 -16.00 1.09 -4.09
C ILE A 80 -17.36 1.80 -4.15
N GLY A 81 -17.87 2.01 -5.37
CA GLY A 81 -19.13 2.70 -5.59
C GLY A 81 -19.03 4.21 -5.38
N ASP A 82 -20.14 4.91 -5.62
CA ASP A 82 -20.13 6.38 -5.74
C ASP A 82 -20.04 7.13 -4.39
N TRP A 83 -20.29 6.44 -3.27
CA TRP A 83 -20.25 6.99 -1.92
C TRP A 83 -18.88 6.82 -1.25
N ASP A 84 -18.03 5.95 -1.80
CA ASP A 84 -16.73 5.67 -1.20
C ASP A 84 -15.74 6.80 -1.53
N GLY A 85 -15.04 7.25 -0.49
CA GLY A 85 -14.25 8.48 -0.54
C GLY A 85 -15.04 9.78 -0.34
N ASP A 86 -16.33 9.72 0.01
CA ASP A 86 -17.08 10.91 0.43
C ASP A 86 -16.42 11.57 1.66
N GLY A 87 -16.34 12.90 1.63
CA GLY A 87 -15.67 13.70 2.66
C GLY A 87 -14.13 13.76 2.54
N ILE A 88 -13.52 13.00 1.63
CA ILE A 88 -12.10 13.15 1.29
C ILE A 88 -11.93 14.35 0.35
N MET A 89 -10.90 15.17 0.62
CA MET A 89 -10.58 16.34 -0.21
C MET A 89 -10.16 15.93 -1.63
N GLU A 90 -10.61 16.67 -2.65
CA GLU A 90 -10.41 16.32 -4.06
C GLU A 90 -8.93 16.17 -4.46
N HIS A 91 -8.04 16.97 -3.86
CA HIS A 91 -6.61 16.87 -4.14
C HIS A 91 -5.94 15.58 -3.62
N LEU A 92 -6.65 14.80 -2.82
CA LEU A 92 -6.25 13.46 -2.35
C LEU A 92 -6.88 12.34 -3.18
N LYS A 93 -7.66 12.67 -4.22
CA LYS A 93 -8.30 11.72 -5.13
C LYS A 93 -7.66 11.78 -6.51
N GLU A 94 -7.74 10.67 -7.23
CA GLU A 94 -7.31 10.55 -8.63
C GLU A 94 -8.06 9.36 -9.26
N ASP A 95 -8.80 9.56 -10.35
CA ASP A 95 -9.41 8.48 -11.15
C ASP A 95 -10.15 7.38 -10.35
N GLY A 96 -10.99 7.75 -9.38
CA GLY A 96 -11.76 6.77 -8.59
C GLY A 96 -10.95 6.01 -7.53
N ARG A 97 -9.78 6.53 -7.16
CA ARG A 97 -8.92 6.02 -6.07
C ARG A 97 -8.30 7.16 -5.28
N MET A 98 -7.60 6.81 -4.21
CA MET A 98 -6.71 7.75 -3.54
C MET A 98 -5.52 8.08 -4.44
N ARG A 99 -5.12 9.35 -4.40
CA ARG A 99 -3.91 9.85 -5.04
C ARG A 99 -2.68 9.25 -4.36
N CYS A 100 -1.70 8.82 -5.16
CA CYS A 100 -0.44 8.28 -4.66
C CYS A 100 0.78 9.03 -5.22
N ASN A 101 1.80 9.18 -4.39
CA ASN A 101 3.13 9.65 -4.76
C ASN A 101 4.05 8.43 -4.89
N GLY A 102 4.17 7.88 -6.10
CA GLY A 102 4.75 6.54 -6.29
C GLY A 102 3.81 5.49 -5.70
N ASN A 103 4.31 4.60 -4.84
CA ASN A 103 3.49 3.58 -4.17
C ASN A 103 2.85 4.05 -2.86
N ARG A 104 3.03 5.33 -2.48
CA ARG A 104 2.62 5.87 -1.18
C ARG A 104 1.38 6.76 -1.32
N CYS A 105 0.32 6.43 -0.57
CA CYS A 105 -0.90 7.22 -0.47
C CYS A 105 -0.59 8.66 -0.02
N ALA A 106 -1.20 9.64 -0.67
CA ALA A 106 -0.99 11.06 -0.40
C ALA A 106 -1.51 11.49 0.98
N ALA A 107 -2.50 10.77 1.54
CA ALA A 107 -3.04 11.04 2.86
C ALA A 107 -2.19 10.47 4.02
N LEU A 108 -1.19 9.63 3.72
CA LEU A 108 -0.30 9.11 4.74
C LEU A 108 0.69 10.21 5.15
N MET A 109 0.79 10.46 6.44
CA MET A 109 1.81 11.33 7.04
C MET A 109 2.77 10.50 7.90
N GLY A 110 4.00 10.99 8.07
CA GLY A 110 5.07 10.29 8.78
C GLY A 110 5.92 9.35 7.92
N THR A 111 6.74 8.55 8.59
CA THR A 111 7.77 7.68 8.01
C THR A 111 7.41 6.21 8.20
N LEU A 112 7.42 5.43 7.12
CA LEU A 112 7.12 4.00 7.15
C LEU A 112 8.11 3.25 8.06
N GLY A 113 7.59 2.35 8.89
CA GLY A 113 8.41 1.59 9.84
C GLY A 113 8.86 2.37 11.09
N GLU A 114 8.53 3.65 11.21
CA GLU A 114 8.85 4.47 12.38
C GLU A 114 7.58 4.96 13.08
N SER A 115 6.87 5.89 12.44
CA SER A 115 5.62 6.47 12.94
C SER A 115 4.86 7.11 11.80
N VAL A 116 3.61 6.72 11.64
CA VAL A 116 2.71 7.17 10.59
C VAL A 116 1.32 7.47 11.15
N PHE A 117 0.59 8.30 10.42
CA PHE A 117 -0.84 8.49 10.66
C PHE A 117 -1.55 8.86 9.36
N CYS A 118 -2.84 8.54 9.28
CA CYS A 118 -3.67 8.88 8.12
C CYS A 118 -4.39 10.21 8.34
N SER A 119 -4.20 11.18 7.44
CA SER A 119 -4.84 12.49 7.54
C SER A 119 -6.36 12.45 7.36
N VAL A 120 -6.90 11.35 6.82
CA VAL A 120 -8.33 11.13 6.54
C VAL A 120 -8.83 9.88 7.27
N TYR A 121 -8.30 9.57 8.45
CA TYR A 121 -8.58 8.32 9.16
C TYR A 121 -10.08 8.04 9.35
N GLU A 122 -10.86 9.07 9.66
CA GLU A 122 -12.33 8.97 9.81
C GLU A 122 -13.04 8.74 8.47
N GLN A 123 -12.57 9.38 7.40
CA GLN A 123 -13.12 9.30 6.04
C GLN A 123 -12.45 8.19 5.20
N ARG A 124 -11.79 7.22 5.83
CA ARG A 124 -11.07 6.15 5.12
C ARG A 124 -11.97 5.46 4.10
N PRO A 125 -11.45 5.16 2.90
CA PRO A 125 -12.15 4.34 1.92
C PRO A 125 -12.54 2.97 2.49
N LEU A 126 -13.57 2.35 1.90
CA LEU A 126 -14.06 1.05 2.36
C LEU A 126 -12.94 0.01 2.40
N VAL A 127 -12.14 -0.08 1.33
CA VAL A 127 -11.00 -1.02 1.26
C VAL A 127 -9.96 -0.80 2.38
N CYS A 128 -9.80 0.44 2.86
CA CYS A 128 -8.91 0.74 3.98
C CYS A 128 -9.51 0.39 5.34
N ARG A 129 -10.84 0.42 5.47
CA ARG A 129 -11.57 0.04 6.69
C ARG A 129 -11.70 -1.47 6.82
N GLU A 130 -11.87 -2.18 5.70
CA GLU A 130 -12.00 -3.64 5.64
C GLU A 130 -10.64 -4.35 5.66
N PHE A 131 -9.53 -3.62 5.53
CA PHE A 131 -8.20 -4.20 5.62
C PHE A 131 -7.89 -4.70 7.04
N THR A 132 -7.81 -6.01 7.20
CA THR A 132 -7.53 -6.66 8.49
C THR A 132 -6.03 -6.65 8.80
N ALA A 133 -5.64 -5.96 9.87
CA ALA A 133 -4.29 -6.03 10.43
C ALA A 133 -3.97 -7.46 10.91
N GLY A 134 -2.76 -7.96 10.66
CA GLY A 134 -2.35 -9.32 11.01
C GLY A 134 -2.92 -10.42 10.09
N SER A 135 -3.63 -10.05 9.02
CA SER A 135 -4.01 -11.01 7.98
C SER A 135 -2.81 -11.42 7.12
N ASP A 136 -2.94 -12.53 6.38
CA ASP A 136 -1.94 -12.97 5.39
C ASP A 136 -1.61 -11.86 4.38
N ALA A 137 -2.60 -11.08 3.97
CA ALA A 137 -2.40 -9.92 3.11
C ALA A 137 -1.56 -8.85 3.80
N CYS A 138 -1.82 -8.55 5.07
CA CYS A 138 -1.00 -7.64 5.88
C CYS A 138 0.46 -8.09 5.96
N HIS A 139 0.71 -9.35 6.32
CA HIS A 139 2.07 -9.90 6.39
C HIS A 139 2.78 -9.91 5.03
N SER A 140 2.03 -10.17 3.95
CA SER A 140 2.56 -10.14 2.59
C SER A 140 3.02 -8.74 2.19
N VAL A 141 2.19 -7.72 2.41
CA VAL A 141 2.52 -6.31 2.10
C VAL A 141 3.71 -5.85 2.95
N ARG A 142 3.70 -6.14 4.25
CA ARG A 142 4.81 -5.85 5.17
C ARG A 142 6.13 -6.47 4.70
N SER A 143 6.09 -7.74 4.30
CA SER A 143 7.27 -8.46 3.80
C SER A 143 7.83 -7.86 2.50
N GLN A 144 6.97 -7.39 1.59
CA GLN A 144 7.39 -6.72 0.36
C GLN A 144 8.11 -5.40 0.62
N LEU A 145 7.76 -4.72 1.71
CA LEU A 145 8.37 -3.46 2.14
C LEU A 145 9.56 -3.65 3.10
N GLY A 146 9.89 -4.91 3.45
CA GLY A 146 10.96 -5.21 4.41
C GLY A 146 10.61 -4.91 5.87
N LEU A 147 9.33 -4.70 6.19
CA LEU A 147 8.82 -4.38 7.52
C LEU A 147 8.45 -5.69 8.25
N ARG A 148 9.46 -6.48 8.63
CA ARG A 148 9.26 -7.76 9.33
C ARG A 148 9.42 -7.56 10.83
N ASP A 149 8.33 -7.23 11.50
CA ASP A 149 8.19 -7.29 12.96
C ASP A 149 6.79 -7.80 13.33
#